data_AF-V6L536-F1
#
_entry.id   AF-V6L536-F1
#
_cell.length_a   1.000
_cell.length_b   1.000
_cell.length_c   1.000
_cell.angle_alpha   90.00
_cell.angle_beta   90.00
_cell.angle_gamma   90.00
#
_symmetry.space_group_name_H-M   'P 1'
#
loop_
_entity.id
_entity.type
_entity.pdbx_description
1 polymer ?
#
loop_
_entity_poly.entity_id
_entity_poly.type
_entity_poly.pdbx_seq_one_letter_code
_entity_poly.pdbx_strand_id
1 'polypeptide(L)'
;DAADTGGQAVRMLDIPAPVHDAAYNGVANSVLWFVHHLLYATPLEPAFDAEFARQWAGYETYNAAFADALAEEAADGAAVLVQDYHLALVPAMLRERRPDLRIGHFSHTPWAPPDYYRILPDDVAADVLRGVLGADRAGFLTDRWARAFADCCVDVLGAEVATGGDGRTRVTYAGRTTTLGVHALGADGDFLRERSRRPDVAERRQQLRAQIGGG
;
A
#
# COMPACT_ATOMS: atom_id res chain seq x y z
N ASP A 1 12.74 5.33 -21.54
CA ASP A 1 13.30 6.59 -22.05
C ASP A 1 13.21 7.62 -20.93
N ALA A 2 14.23 8.46 -20.69
CA ALA A 2 14.21 9.43 -19.57
C ALA A 2 13.12 10.50 -19.74
N ALA A 3 12.62 10.67 -20.98
CA ALA A 3 11.46 11.52 -21.27
C ALA A 3 10.15 10.96 -20.69
N ASP A 4 10.00 9.63 -20.65
CA ASP A 4 8.76 8.98 -20.16
C ASP A 4 8.66 9.01 -18.63
N THR A 5 9.78 9.16 -17.94
CA THR A 5 9.87 9.16 -16.46
C THR A 5 9.94 10.56 -15.88
N GLY A 6 9.78 11.60 -16.70
CA GLY A 6 9.90 13.00 -16.25
C GLY A 6 11.30 13.34 -15.72
N GLY A 7 12.35 12.71 -16.26
CA GLY A 7 13.72 12.88 -15.80
C GLY A 7 14.09 12.05 -14.56
N GLN A 8 13.20 11.18 -14.07
CA GLN A 8 13.48 10.29 -12.95
C GLN A 8 14.26 9.05 -13.39
N ALA A 9 15.20 8.60 -12.56
CA ALA A 9 15.84 7.31 -12.71
C ALA A 9 14.86 6.21 -12.23
N VAL A 10 14.77 5.12 -13.01
CA VAL A 10 13.91 3.98 -12.69
C VAL A 10 14.76 2.71 -12.67
N ARG A 11 14.71 1.98 -11.56
CA ARG A 11 15.27 0.63 -11.43
C ARG A 11 14.13 -0.37 -11.38
N MET A 12 14.01 -1.18 -12.43
CA MET A 12 13.11 -2.33 -12.43
C MET A 12 13.80 -3.50 -11.74
N LEU A 13 13.07 -4.22 -10.89
CA LEU A 13 13.58 -5.44 -10.26
C LEU A 13 13.16 -6.65 -11.07
N ASP A 14 14.11 -7.51 -11.42
CA ASP A 14 13.87 -8.78 -12.11
C ASP A 14 13.42 -9.83 -11.08
N ILE A 15 12.18 -9.71 -10.62
CA ILE A 15 11.60 -10.64 -9.65
C ILE A 15 11.23 -11.94 -10.38
N PRO A 16 11.65 -13.13 -9.89
CA PRO A 16 11.27 -14.40 -10.50
C PRO A 16 9.75 -14.50 -10.63
N ALA A 17 9.27 -14.90 -11.82
CA ALA A 17 7.83 -14.95 -12.12
C ALA A 17 6.98 -15.70 -11.07
N PRO A 18 7.42 -16.85 -10.51
CA PRO A 18 6.66 -17.52 -9.45
C PRO A 18 6.54 -16.70 -8.15
N VAL A 19 7.58 -15.94 -7.79
CA VAL A 19 7.57 -15.06 -6.61
C VAL A 19 6.65 -13.87 -6.84
N HIS A 20 6.73 -13.26 -8.04
CA HIS A 20 5.82 -12.19 -8.42
C HIS A 20 4.37 -12.66 -8.42
N ASP A 21 4.06 -13.81 -9.00
CA ASP A 21 2.70 -14.35 -9.06
C ASP A 21 2.14 -14.63 -7.66
N ALA A 22 2.91 -15.32 -6.82
CA ALA A 22 2.58 -15.55 -5.42
C ALA A 22 2.29 -14.25 -4.65
N ALA A 23 3.14 -13.25 -4.81
CA ALA A 23 3.01 -11.97 -4.11
C ALA A 23 1.87 -11.12 -4.65
N TYR A 24 1.81 -10.91 -5.96
CA TYR A 24 0.90 -9.97 -6.61
C TYR A 24 -0.51 -10.57 -6.74
N ASN A 25 -0.64 -11.75 -7.32
CA ASN A 25 -1.93 -12.40 -7.53
C ASN A 25 -2.39 -13.14 -6.28
N GLY A 26 -1.51 -13.95 -5.68
CA GLY A 26 -1.85 -14.79 -4.53
C GLY A 26 -2.16 -13.99 -3.25
N VAL A 27 -1.30 -13.06 -2.86
CA VAL A 27 -1.46 -12.33 -1.59
C VAL A 27 -2.07 -10.94 -1.80
N ALA A 28 -1.43 -10.08 -2.60
CA ALA A 28 -1.83 -8.68 -2.68
C ALA A 28 -3.27 -8.55 -3.22
N ASN A 29 -3.58 -9.16 -4.37
CA ASN A 29 -4.88 -8.98 -5.03
C ASN A 29 -5.96 -9.98 -4.61
N SER A 30 -5.60 -11.18 -4.13
CA SER A 30 -6.59 -12.15 -3.67
C SER A 30 -6.84 -12.11 -2.17
N VAL A 31 -5.88 -11.59 -1.37
CA VAL A 31 -6.01 -11.50 0.08
C VAL A 31 -6.10 -10.08 0.60
N LEU A 32 -5.04 -9.28 0.47
CA LEU A 32 -5.01 -7.94 1.08
C LEU A 32 -6.05 -7.00 0.46
N TRP A 33 -6.19 -7.02 -0.87
CA TRP A 33 -7.24 -6.29 -1.56
C TRP A 33 -8.63 -6.67 -1.04
N PHE A 34 -8.94 -7.95 -0.92
CA PHE A 34 -10.25 -8.43 -0.47
C PHE A 34 -10.53 -8.07 0.98
N VAL A 35 -9.54 -8.23 1.87
CA VAL A 35 -9.66 -7.81 3.27
C VAL A 35 -9.94 -6.31 3.36
N HIS A 36 -9.09 -5.50 2.73
CA HIS A 36 -9.20 -4.05 2.76
C HIS A 36 -10.51 -3.52 2.18
N HIS A 37 -11.09 -4.21 1.19
CA HIS A 37 -12.35 -3.82 0.56
C HIS A 37 -13.58 -4.54 1.11
N LEU A 38 -13.45 -5.39 2.12
CA LEU A 38 -14.55 -6.14 2.74
C LEU A 38 -15.31 -7.06 1.77
N LEU A 39 -14.58 -7.75 0.89
CA LEU A 39 -15.17 -8.45 -0.27
C LEU A 39 -15.38 -9.96 -0.09
N TYR A 40 -14.87 -10.57 0.97
CA TYR A 40 -15.06 -12.00 1.17
C TYR A 40 -16.49 -12.38 1.51
N ALA A 41 -16.97 -13.43 0.83
CA ALA A 41 -18.07 -14.24 1.29
C ALA A 41 -17.58 -15.23 2.35
N THR A 42 -17.50 -14.77 3.61
CA THR A 42 -16.88 -15.49 4.73
C THR A 42 -17.33 -16.93 4.99
N PRO A 43 -18.53 -17.40 4.56
CA PRO A 43 -18.86 -18.83 4.64
C PRO A 43 -18.11 -19.73 3.65
N LEU A 44 -17.51 -19.17 2.59
CA LEU A 44 -16.86 -19.90 1.50
C LEU A 44 -15.37 -19.58 1.38
N GLU A 45 -15.00 -18.32 1.61
CA GLU A 45 -13.65 -17.79 1.42
C GLU A 45 -13.34 -16.76 2.51
N PRO A 46 -12.07 -16.53 2.87
CA PRO A 46 -10.86 -17.16 2.34
C PRO A 46 -10.55 -18.53 2.98
N ALA A 47 -9.68 -19.30 2.31
CA ALA A 47 -9.05 -20.48 2.86
C ALA A 47 -7.54 -20.20 3.07
N PHE A 48 -7.08 -20.28 4.32
CA PHE A 48 -5.68 -20.12 4.68
C PHE A 48 -5.04 -21.50 4.89
N ASP A 49 -4.67 -22.15 3.78
CA ASP A 49 -4.09 -23.49 3.78
C ASP A 49 -2.59 -23.48 3.45
N ALA A 50 -2.04 -24.66 3.12
CA ALA A 50 -0.62 -24.80 2.76
C ALA A 50 -0.25 -24.08 1.46
N GLU A 51 -1.19 -23.85 0.54
CA GLU A 51 -0.94 -23.03 -0.65
C GLU A 51 -0.82 -21.56 -0.26
N PHE A 52 -1.74 -21.06 0.58
CA PHE A 52 -1.62 -19.70 1.11
C PHE A 52 -0.27 -19.47 1.81
N ALA A 53 0.19 -20.42 2.64
CA ALA A 53 1.49 -20.30 3.30
C ALA A 53 2.67 -20.19 2.30
N ARG A 54 2.62 -20.87 1.16
CA ARG A 54 3.62 -20.72 0.09
C ARG A 54 3.53 -19.36 -0.59
N GLN A 55 2.32 -18.88 -0.83
CA GLN A 55 2.08 -17.56 -1.42
C GLN A 55 2.58 -16.44 -0.49
N TRP A 56 2.34 -16.57 0.80
CA TRP A 56 2.84 -15.66 1.83
C TRP A 56 4.38 -15.59 1.84
N ALA A 57 5.08 -16.72 1.80
CA ALA A 57 6.54 -16.74 1.68
C ALA A 57 7.03 -16.04 0.39
N GLY A 58 6.27 -16.15 -0.70
CA GLY A 58 6.51 -15.40 -1.93
C GLY A 58 6.33 -13.88 -1.75
N TYR A 59 5.30 -13.46 -1.02
CA TYR A 59 5.05 -12.06 -0.67
C TYR A 59 6.15 -11.45 0.22
N GLU A 60 6.65 -12.22 1.20
CA GLU A 60 7.81 -11.84 2.02
C GLU A 60 9.07 -11.69 1.16
N THR A 61 9.35 -12.67 0.29
CA THR A 61 10.50 -12.64 -0.63
C THR A 61 10.42 -11.44 -1.58
N TYR A 62 9.22 -11.15 -2.09
CA TYR A 62 8.94 -10.00 -2.93
C TYR A 62 9.25 -8.69 -2.20
N ASN A 63 8.72 -8.50 -0.99
CA ASN A 63 8.97 -7.30 -0.19
C ASN A 63 10.46 -7.15 0.19
N ALA A 64 11.15 -8.26 0.51
CA ALA A 64 12.56 -8.25 0.83
C ALA A 64 13.41 -7.73 -0.34
N ALA A 65 13.12 -8.17 -1.57
CA ALA A 65 13.83 -7.70 -2.77
C ALA A 65 13.70 -6.17 -2.98
N PHE A 66 12.52 -5.60 -2.70
CA PHE A 66 12.34 -4.15 -2.74
C PHE A 66 13.08 -3.44 -1.61
N ALA A 67 13.05 -3.98 -0.39
CA ALA A 67 13.79 -3.41 0.75
C ALA A 67 15.30 -3.45 0.51
N ASP A 68 15.83 -4.53 -0.06
CA ASP A 68 17.25 -4.68 -0.41
C ASP A 68 17.66 -3.65 -1.48
N ALA A 69 16.90 -3.54 -2.57
CA ALA A 69 17.20 -2.57 -3.62
C ALA A 69 17.14 -1.11 -3.12
N LEU A 70 16.17 -0.78 -2.25
CA LEU A 70 16.10 0.54 -1.63
C LEU A 70 17.28 0.79 -0.69
N ALA A 71 17.73 -0.22 0.05
CA ALA A 71 18.87 -0.10 0.95
C ALA A 71 20.20 0.13 0.20
N GLU A 72 20.34 -0.45 -1.00
CA GLU A 72 21.50 -0.26 -1.88
C GLU A 72 21.55 1.15 -2.50
N GLU A 73 20.41 1.67 -2.95
CA GLU A 73 20.35 2.90 -3.77
C GLU A 73 20.14 4.17 -2.95
N ALA A 74 19.49 4.08 -1.79
CA ALA A 74 19.15 5.25 -1.00
C ALA A 74 20.42 5.89 -0.41
N ALA A 75 20.64 7.17 -0.69
CA ALA A 75 21.67 7.96 -0.04
C ALA A 75 21.50 7.99 1.49
N ASP A 76 22.57 8.31 2.22
CA ASP A 76 22.52 8.47 3.69
C ASP A 76 21.45 9.50 4.10
N GLY A 77 20.58 9.12 5.03
CA GLY A 77 19.48 9.97 5.52
C GLY A 77 18.40 10.31 4.48
N ALA A 78 18.36 9.60 3.34
CA ALA A 78 17.38 9.83 2.29
C ALA A 78 15.94 9.60 2.79
N ALA A 79 15.00 10.23 2.09
CA ALA A 79 13.57 9.99 2.28
C ALA A 79 13.11 8.91 1.31
N VAL A 80 12.47 7.86 1.83
CA VAL A 80 11.90 6.77 1.05
C VAL A 80 10.39 6.74 1.28
N LEU A 81 9.62 6.71 0.20
CA LEU A 81 8.16 6.62 0.25
C LEU A 81 7.71 5.30 -0.39
N VAL A 82 7.29 4.36 0.43
CA VAL A 82 6.75 3.06 0.04
C VAL A 82 5.27 3.21 -0.26
N GLN A 83 4.82 2.66 -1.39
CA GLN A 83 3.47 2.84 -1.89
C GLN A 83 2.69 1.53 -1.83
N ASP A 84 1.53 1.61 -1.19
CA ASP A 84 0.42 0.67 -1.24
C ASP A 84 0.63 -0.71 -0.61
N TYR A 85 -0.48 -1.47 -0.52
CA TYR A 85 -0.56 -2.76 0.17
C TYR A 85 0.34 -3.86 -0.43
N HIS A 86 0.84 -3.72 -1.66
CA HIS A 86 1.77 -4.67 -2.27
C HIS A 86 3.14 -4.72 -1.58
N LEU A 87 3.52 -3.61 -0.93
CA LEU A 87 4.82 -3.41 -0.31
C LEU A 87 4.68 -3.13 1.19
N ALA A 88 3.64 -3.71 1.83
CA ALA A 88 3.33 -3.40 3.22
C ALA A 88 4.43 -3.81 4.21
N LEU A 89 5.29 -4.78 3.87
CA LEU A 89 6.37 -5.25 4.73
C LEU A 89 7.67 -4.46 4.55
N VAL A 90 7.84 -3.79 3.41
CA VAL A 90 9.04 -3.03 3.06
C VAL A 90 9.46 -2.02 4.14
N PRO A 91 8.58 -1.23 4.78
CA PRO A 91 9.05 -0.21 5.71
C PRO A 91 9.79 -0.79 6.93
N ALA A 92 9.32 -1.89 7.51
CA ALA A 92 10.02 -2.58 8.59
C ALA A 92 11.32 -3.23 8.12
N MET A 93 11.26 -3.98 7.02
CA MET A 93 12.43 -4.63 6.42
C MET A 93 13.54 -3.62 6.07
N LEU A 94 13.17 -2.47 5.49
CA LEU A 94 14.10 -1.41 5.15
C LEU A 94 14.66 -0.72 6.38
N ARG A 95 13.82 -0.48 7.41
CA ARG A 95 14.26 0.13 8.67
C ARG A 95 15.34 -0.69 9.37
N GLU A 96 15.23 -2.01 9.35
CA GLU A 96 16.24 -2.92 9.91
C GLU A 96 17.59 -2.80 9.19
N ARG A 97 17.56 -2.68 7.86
CA ARG A 97 18.76 -2.55 7.01
C ARG A 97 19.38 -1.16 7.11
N ARG A 98 18.55 -0.13 7.18
CA ARG A 98 18.92 1.28 7.04
C ARG A 98 18.21 2.15 8.08
N PRO A 99 18.67 2.10 9.35
CA PRO A 99 18.07 2.88 10.43
C PRO A 99 18.22 4.40 10.25
N ASP A 100 19.09 4.87 9.35
CA ASP A 100 19.31 6.27 9.01
C ASP A 100 18.19 6.90 8.15
N LEU A 101 17.45 6.08 7.40
CA LEU A 101 16.49 6.59 6.42
C LEU A 101 15.25 7.21 7.07
N ARG A 102 14.60 8.13 6.35
CA ARG A 102 13.27 8.64 6.69
C ARG A 102 12.25 7.89 5.85
N ILE A 103 11.42 7.06 6.47
CA ILE A 103 10.56 6.11 5.77
C ILE A 103 9.10 6.55 5.91
N GLY A 104 8.42 6.71 4.79
CA GLY A 104 6.97 6.87 4.71
C GLY A 104 6.33 5.65 4.05
N HIS A 105 5.14 5.28 4.50
CA HIS A 105 4.23 4.39 3.79
C HIS A 105 2.95 5.15 3.43
N PHE A 106 2.37 4.91 2.27
CA PHE A 106 1.08 5.45 1.89
C PHE A 106 0.16 4.34 1.36
N SER A 107 -0.99 4.15 2.01
CA SER A 107 -2.01 3.18 1.59
C SER A 107 -3.04 3.89 0.69
N HIS A 108 -3.19 3.39 -0.54
CA HIS A 108 -4.11 3.97 -1.53
C HIS A 108 -5.49 3.31 -1.48
N THR A 109 -5.57 2.10 -0.96
CA THR A 109 -6.81 1.36 -0.74
C THR A 109 -7.44 1.69 0.61
N PRO A 110 -8.71 1.32 0.82
CA PRO A 110 -9.30 1.36 2.15
C PRO A 110 -8.51 0.53 3.17
N TRP A 111 -8.74 0.79 4.46
CA TRP A 111 -8.30 -0.10 5.53
C TRP A 111 -9.52 -0.72 6.22
N ALA A 112 -9.47 -2.03 6.44
CA ALA A 112 -10.57 -2.78 7.06
C ALA A 112 -10.66 -2.48 8.56
N PRO A 113 -11.87 -2.42 9.16
CA PRO A 113 -11.99 -2.33 10.60
C PRO A 113 -11.48 -3.62 11.27
N PRO A 114 -11.07 -3.58 12.56
CA PRO A 114 -10.45 -4.71 13.25
C PRO A 114 -11.23 -6.02 13.16
N ASP A 115 -12.56 -5.96 13.32
CA ASP A 115 -13.43 -7.15 13.27
C ASP A 115 -13.33 -7.93 11.95
N TYR A 116 -13.13 -7.22 10.84
CA TYR A 116 -12.94 -7.85 9.53
C TYR A 116 -11.47 -8.15 9.23
N TYR A 117 -10.56 -7.28 9.69
CA TYR A 117 -9.12 -7.46 9.48
C TYR A 117 -8.60 -8.77 10.11
N ARG A 118 -9.17 -9.17 11.26
CA ARG A 118 -8.87 -10.44 11.95
C ARG A 118 -9.32 -11.70 11.20
N ILE A 119 -9.89 -11.59 10.00
CA ILE A 119 -10.04 -12.74 9.12
C ILE A 119 -8.65 -13.28 8.72
N LEU A 120 -7.65 -12.41 8.58
CA LEU A 120 -6.27 -12.82 8.33
C LEU A 120 -5.76 -13.73 9.48
N PRO A 121 -4.91 -14.73 9.19
CA PRO A 121 -4.16 -15.44 10.22
C PRO A 121 -3.38 -14.46 11.13
N ASP A 122 -3.29 -14.77 12.42
CA ASP A 122 -2.74 -13.85 13.43
C ASP A 122 -1.31 -13.37 13.11
N ASP A 123 -0.47 -14.27 12.61
CA ASP A 123 0.90 -13.98 12.19
C ASP A 123 0.93 -13.03 10.98
N VAL A 124 0.15 -13.34 9.94
CA VAL A 124 0.02 -12.51 8.74
C VAL A 124 -0.53 -11.12 9.05
N ALA A 125 -1.60 -11.07 9.85
CA ALA A 125 -2.22 -9.81 10.28
C ALA A 125 -1.20 -8.93 11.00
N ALA A 126 -0.43 -9.54 11.92
CA ALA A 126 0.59 -8.86 12.68
C ALA A 126 1.75 -8.39 11.80
N ASP A 127 2.21 -9.20 10.84
CA ASP A 127 3.33 -8.87 9.98
C ASP A 127 3.03 -7.71 9.04
N VAL A 128 1.82 -7.64 8.47
CA VAL A 128 1.38 -6.48 7.68
C VAL A 128 1.38 -5.19 8.52
N LEU A 129 0.84 -5.25 9.75
CA LEU A 129 0.81 -4.08 10.64
C LEU A 129 2.21 -3.66 11.08
N ARG A 130 3.06 -4.61 11.49
CA ARG A 130 4.47 -4.35 11.85
C ARG A 130 5.24 -3.77 10.66
N GLY A 131 5.00 -4.32 9.47
CA GLY A 131 5.53 -3.84 8.21
C GLY A 131 5.30 -2.34 8.04
N VAL A 132 4.04 -1.90 8.11
CA VAL A 132 3.68 -0.48 7.99
C VAL A 132 4.24 0.35 9.15
N LEU A 133 4.21 -0.16 10.39
CA LEU A 133 4.76 0.51 11.58
C LEU A 133 6.30 0.61 11.60
N GLY A 134 6.99 0.00 10.63
CA GLY A 134 8.40 0.25 10.38
C GLY A 134 8.69 1.66 9.87
N ALA A 135 7.69 2.31 9.26
CA ALA A 135 7.77 3.68 8.78
C ALA A 135 7.78 4.71 9.91
N ASP A 136 8.31 5.90 9.65
CA ASP A 136 8.14 7.06 10.54
C ASP A 136 6.76 7.71 10.35
N ARG A 137 6.19 7.55 9.15
CA ARG A 137 4.90 8.10 8.72
C ARG A 137 4.09 7.05 7.98
N ALA A 138 2.82 6.92 8.31
CA ALA A 138 1.85 6.15 7.53
C ALA A 138 0.70 7.06 7.09
N GLY A 139 0.50 7.18 5.77
CA GLY A 139 -0.49 8.04 5.15
C GLY A 139 -1.70 7.26 4.60
N PHE A 140 -2.87 7.89 4.68
CA PHE A 140 -4.14 7.33 4.20
C PHE A 140 -4.97 8.41 3.48
N LEU A 141 -5.92 8.01 2.63
CA LEU A 141 -6.81 8.96 1.94
C LEU A 141 -7.88 9.56 2.84
N THR A 142 -8.30 8.87 3.90
CA THR A 142 -9.40 9.33 4.78
C THR A 142 -9.10 9.06 6.26
N ASP A 143 -9.67 9.88 7.15
CA ASP A 143 -9.57 9.66 8.60
C ASP A 143 -10.14 8.31 9.04
N ARG A 144 -11.19 7.82 8.35
CA ARG A 144 -11.79 6.52 8.66
C ARG A 144 -10.76 5.40 8.52
N TRP A 145 -9.95 5.43 7.46
CA TRP A 145 -8.97 4.38 7.19
C TRP A 145 -7.76 4.50 8.12
N ALA A 146 -7.32 5.72 8.42
CA ALA A 146 -6.26 5.95 9.40
C ALA A 146 -6.67 5.45 10.80
N ARG A 147 -7.92 5.69 11.23
CA ARG A 147 -8.45 5.16 12.50
C ARG A 147 -8.55 3.65 12.47
N ALA A 148 -9.10 3.06 11.40
CA ALA A 148 -9.20 1.61 11.28
C ALA A 148 -7.82 0.93 11.36
N PHE A 149 -6.78 1.51 10.74
CA PHE A 149 -5.40 1.04 10.90
C PHE A 149 -4.91 1.13 12.34
N ALA A 150 -5.10 2.27 13.00
CA ALA A 150 -4.71 2.46 14.40
C ALA A 150 -5.41 1.44 15.32
N ASP A 151 -6.71 1.25 15.13
CA ASP A 151 -7.51 0.28 15.89
C ASP A 151 -6.99 -1.13 15.65
N CYS A 152 -6.66 -1.52 14.40
CA CYS A 152 -6.04 -2.82 14.11
C CYS A 152 -4.69 -2.98 14.82
N CYS A 153 -3.87 -1.92 14.90
CA CYS A 153 -2.60 -1.96 15.62
C CYS A 153 -2.80 -2.19 17.13
N VAL A 154 -3.81 -1.56 17.74
CA VAL A 154 -4.17 -1.83 19.14
C VAL A 154 -4.62 -3.27 19.30
N ASP A 155 -5.54 -3.69 18.44
CA ASP A 155 -6.29 -4.93 18.59
C ASP A 155 -5.49 -6.20 18.28
N VAL A 156 -4.55 -6.12 17.35
CA VAL A 156 -3.72 -7.26 16.90
C VAL A 156 -2.35 -7.24 17.58
N LEU A 157 -1.75 -6.06 17.75
CA LEU A 157 -0.38 -5.94 18.26
C LEU A 157 -0.31 -5.48 19.72
N GLY A 158 -1.41 -4.98 20.31
CA GLY A 158 -1.35 -4.31 21.61
C GLY A 158 -0.60 -2.97 21.55
N ALA A 159 -0.60 -2.29 20.40
CA ALA A 159 0.07 -1.01 20.23
C ALA A 159 -0.62 0.10 21.06
N GLU A 160 0.17 1.10 21.45
CA GLU A 160 -0.36 2.30 22.12
C GLU A 160 -0.73 3.36 21.09
N VAL A 161 -1.91 3.96 21.21
CA VAL A 161 -2.36 5.02 20.32
C VAL A 161 -2.59 6.30 21.12
N ALA A 162 -1.96 7.38 20.67
CA ALA A 162 -2.11 8.70 21.28
C ALA A 162 -2.36 9.77 20.20
N THR A 163 -3.19 10.76 20.52
CA THR A 163 -3.34 11.96 19.69
C THR A 163 -2.56 13.09 20.35
N GLY A 164 -1.57 13.62 19.65
CA GLY A 164 -0.75 14.73 20.17
C GLY A 164 -1.51 16.06 20.16
N GLY A 165 -0.98 17.07 20.86
CA GLY A 165 -1.54 18.43 20.85
C GLY A 165 -1.56 19.11 19.47
N ASP A 166 -0.84 18.54 18.50
CA ASP A 166 -0.86 18.93 17.08
C ASP A 166 -2.01 18.27 16.29
N GLY A 167 -2.89 17.53 16.96
CA GLY A 167 -4.03 16.83 16.35
C GLY A 167 -3.64 15.56 15.58
N ARG A 168 -2.37 15.14 15.61
CA ARG A 168 -1.92 13.95 14.88
C ARG A 168 -1.96 12.70 15.74
N THR A 169 -2.57 11.65 15.20
CA THR A 169 -2.56 10.31 15.77
C THR A 169 -1.18 9.68 15.59
N ARG A 170 -0.69 9.04 16.65
CA ARG A 170 0.59 8.34 16.73
C ARG A 170 0.34 6.95 17.28
N VAL A 171 0.94 5.96 16.62
CA VAL A 171 0.90 4.55 17.04
C VAL A 171 2.29 4.17 17.49
N THR A 172 2.41 3.70 18.73
CA THR A 172 3.68 3.24 19.31
C THR A 172 3.63 1.73 19.52
N TYR A 173 4.60 1.02 18.93
CA TYR A 173 4.76 -0.42 19.09
C TYR A 173 6.24 -0.77 19.19
N ALA A 174 6.60 -1.65 20.11
CA ALA A 174 7.98 -2.10 20.35
C ALA A 174 9.01 -0.95 20.45
N GLY A 175 8.64 0.15 21.13
CA GLY A 175 9.51 1.32 21.34
C GLY A 175 9.66 2.26 20.14
N ARG A 176 8.93 2.02 19.04
CA ARG A 176 8.92 2.89 17.85
C ARG A 176 7.57 3.56 17.68
N THR A 177 7.56 4.81 17.25
CA THR A 177 6.34 5.59 17.03
C THR A 177 6.18 5.96 15.55
N THR A 178 5.08 5.52 14.94
CA THR A 178 4.64 5.93 13.60
C THR A 178 3.60 7.05 13.73
N THR A 179 3.78 8.16 13.01
CA THR A 179 2.76 9.23 12.95
C THR A 179 1.82 9.02 11.77
N LEU A 180 0.52 9.02 12.01
CA LEU A 180 -0.49 8.86 10.96
C LEU A 180 -0.79 10.20 10.27
N GLY A 181 -1.04 10.15 8.97
CA GLY A 181 -1.42 11.31 8.15
C GLY A 181 -2.61 11.00 7.25
N VAL A 182 -3.44 12.02 6.99
CA VAL A 182 -4.57 11.93 6.06
C VAL A 182 -4.34 12.92 4.93
N HIS A 183 -4.26 12.40 3.70
CA HIS A 183 -3.98 13.20 2.51
C HIS A 183 -4.86 12.71 1.37
N ALA A 184 -5.76 13.56 0.86
CA ALA A 184 -6.55 13.22 -0.31
C ALA A 184 -5.67 13.20 -1.57
N LEU A 185 -5.83 12.18 -2.41
CA LEU A 185 -5.22 12.15 -3.74
C LEU A 185 -6.08 12.98 -4.70
N GLY A 186 -5.46 14.00 -5.30
CA GLY A 186 -6.08 14.83 -6.32
C GLY A 186 -5.65 14.42 -7.73
N ALA A 187 -6.39 14.88 -8.73
CA ALA A 187 -5.95 14.89 -10.12
C ALA A 187 -5.68 16.33 -10.57
N ASP A 188 -4.82 16.50 -11.57
CA ASP A 188 -4.61 17.81 -12.19
C ASP A 188 -5.87 18.22 -12.97
N GLY A 189 -6.73 18.98 -12.30
CA GLY A 189 -8.02 19.40 -12.84
C GLY A 189 -7.90 20.34 -14.03
N ASP A 190 -6.84 21.16 -14.07
CA ASP A 190 -6.63 22.11 -15.18
C ASP A 190 -6.12 21.39 -16.42
N PHE A 191 -5.16 20.48 -16.25
CA PHE A 191 -4.71 19.59 -17.34
C PHE A 191 -5.88 18.76 -17.88
N LEU A 192 -6.69 18.12 -17.03
CA LEU A 192 -7.83 17.30 -17.49
C LEU A 192 -8.87 18.14 -18.23
N ARG A 193 -9.15 19.36 -17.76
CA ARG A 193 -10.06 20.30 -18.45
C ARG A 193 -9.50 20.69 -19.82
N GLU A 194 -8.22 21.03 -19.90
CA GLU A 194 -7.54 21.36 -21.15
C GLU A 194 -7.57 20.17 -22.12
N ARG A 195 -7.09 19.01 -21.69
CA ARG A 195 -7.01 17.77 -22.48
C ARG A 195 -8.35 17.36 -23.05
N SER A 196 -9.44 17.50 -22.27
CA SER A 196 -10.81 17.15 -22.69
C SER A 196 -11.36 18.00 -23.83
N ARG A 197 -10.76 19.17 -24.09
CA ARG A 197 -11.18 20.11 -25.14
C ARG A 197 -10.37 19.98 -26.42
N ARG A 198 -9.36 19.09 -26.47
CA ARG A 198 -8.53 18.91 -27.66
C ARG A 198 -9.32 18.28 -28.83
N PRO A 199 -8.96 18.58 -30.09
CA PRO A 199 -9.71 18.12 -31.26
C PRO A 199 -9.84 16.60 -31.37
N ASP A 200 -8.79 15.86 -30.99
CA ASP A 200 -8.78 14.39 -31.01
C ASP A 200 -9.86 13.77 -30.09
N VAL A 201 -10.11 14.41 -28.94
CA VAL A 201 -11.17 13.97 -28.01
C VAL A 201 -12.54 14.24 -28.60
N ALA A 202 -12.73 15.39 -29.26
CA ALA A 202 -13.98 15.74 -29.90
C ALA A 202 -14.31 14.77 -31.06
N GLU A 203 -13.31 14.44 -31.88
CA GLU A 203 -13.41 13.46 -32.96
C GLU A 203 -13.77 12.08 -32.41
N ARG A 204 -13.04 11.60 -31.39
CA ARG A 204 -13.30 10.30 -30.76
C ARG A 204 -14.71 10.23 -30.16
N ARG A 205 -15.17 11.32 -29.54
CA ARG A 205 -16.53 11.42 -29.00
C ARG A 205 -17.60 11.29 -30.09
N GLN A 206 -17.38 11.88 -31.27
CA GLN A 206 -18.30 11.75 -32.41
C GLN A 206 -18.34 10.31 -32.94
N GLN A 207 -17.18 9.68 -33.09
CA GLN A 207 -17.09 8.27 -33.52
C GLN A 207 -17.85 7.34 -32.55
N LEU A 208 -17.65 7.54 -31.24
CA LEU A 208 -18.37 6.76 -30.22
C LEU A 208 -19.88 6.98 -30.33
N ARG A 209 -20.36 8.23 -30.45
CA ARG A 209 -21.80 8.51 -30.62
C ARG A 209 -22.40 7.80 -31.85
N ALA A 210 -21.68 7.72 -32.95
CA ALA A 210 -22.14 7.02 -34.15
C ALA A 210 -22.23 5.50 -33.94
N GLN A 211 -21.32 4.91 -33.15
CA GLN A 211 -21.30 3.47 -32.86
C GLN A 211 -22.43 3.02 -31.93
N ILE A 212 -22.81 3.84 -30.95
CA ILE A 212 -23.83 3.49 -29.95
C ILE A 212 -25.25 3.77 -30.46
N GLY A 213 -25.39 4.49 -31.59
CA GLY A 213 -26.66 4.98 -32.11
C GLY A 213 -27.14 6.24 -31.38
N GLY A 214 -27.81 7.15 -32.10
CA GLY A 214 -28.55 8.24 -31.47
C GLY A 214 -29.80 7.68 -30.82
N GLY A 215 -29.94 7.88 -29.51
CA GLY A 215 -31.25 7.72 -28.85
C GLY A 215 -32.27 8.70 -29.41
#